data_AF-A0A7C4KWY2-F1
#
_entry.id   AF-A0A7C4KWY2-F1
#
_cell.length_a   1.000
_cell.length_b   1.000
_cell.length_c   1.000
_cell.angle_alpha   90.00
_cell.angle_beta   90.00
_cell.angle_gamma   90.00
#
_symmetry.space_group_name_H-M   'P 1'
#
loop_
_entity.id
_entity.type
_entity.pdbx_description
1 polymer ?
#
loop_
_entity_poly.entity_id
_entity_poly.type
_entity_poly.pdbx_seq_one_letter_code
_entity_poly.pdbx_strand_id
1 'polypeptide(L)'
;MEYRRLQKSKSGSFLLSIPKEWIKRRGLNSGSLIKLIESEGGGLILLPEGTIEKEENIVTIKSAENLEKQIRSQYLLGANTIIIDLGKKISSTIREEIKNAISKL
;
A
#
# COMPACT_ATOMS: atom_id res chain seq x y z
N MET A 1 -1.14 -16.12 -21.82
CA MET A 1 -2.43 -15.78 -21.21
C MET A 1 -3.32 -17.01 -21.29
N GLU A 2 -4.05 -17.36 -20.22
CA GLU A 2 -4.94 -18.52 -20.17
C GLU A 2 -6.32 -18.06 -19.70
N TYR A 3 -7.38 -18.54 -20.35
CA TYR A 3 -8.77 -18.27 -19.94
C TYR A 3 -9.29 -19.43 -19.09
N ARG A 4 -10.05 -19.10 -18.04
CA ARG A 4 -10.74 -20.07 -17.19
C ARG A 4 -12.22 -19.77 -17.16
N ARG A 5 -13.03 -20.83 -17.21
CA ARG A 5 -14.48 -20.72 -17.11
C ARG A 5 -14.88 -20.53 -15.64
N LEU A 6 -15.79 -19.59 -15.40
CA LEU A 6 -16.50 -19.49 -14.13
C LEU A 6 -17.43 -20.70 -13.97
N GLN A 7 -17.47 -21.25 -12.76
CA GLN A 7 -18.37 -22.34 -12.40
C GLN A 7 -19.46 -21.77 -11.49
N LYS A 8 -20.72 -22.02 -11.82
CA LYS A 8 -21.84 -21.58 -10.98
C LYS A 8 -22.06 -22.56 -9.84
N SER A 9 -22.09 -22.06 -8.61
CA SER A 9 -22.45 -22.84 -7.43
C SER A 9 -23.98 -22.98 -7.33
N LYS A 10 -24.43 -23.94 -6.52
CA LYS A 10 -25.87 -24.16 -6.29
C LYS A 10 -26.54 -22.97 -5.57
N SER A 11 -25.79 -22.20 -4.79
CA SER A 11 -26.31 -21.02 -4.08
C SER A 11 -26.33 -19.75 -4.93
N GLY A 12 -25.90 -19.81 -6.19
CA GLY A 12 -25.90 -18.67 -7.11
C GLY A 12 -24.58 -17.88 -7.15
N SER A 13 -23.60 -18.23 -6.32
CA SER A 13 -22.24 -17.67 -6.42
C SER A 13 -21.45 -18.30 -7.57
N PHE A 14 -20.32 -17.70 -7.93
CA PHE A 14 -19.41 -18.24 -8.95
C PHE A 14 -18.05 -18.60 -8.35
N LEU A 15 -17.44 -19.65 -8.89
CA LEU A 15 -16.14 -20.17 -8.52
C LEU A 15 -15.19 -20.05 -9.71
N LEU A 16 -13.97 -19.58 -9.47
CA LEU A 16 -12.88 -19.54 -10.44
C LEU A 16 -11.70 -20.34 -9.90
N SER A 17 -11.18 -21.27 -10.71
CA SER A 17 -10.01 -22.07 -10.30
C SER A 17 -8.72 -21.25 -10.43
N ILE A 18 -7.98 -21.10 -9.32
CA ILE A 18 -6.70 -20.39 -9.31
C ILE A 18 -5.58 -21.30 -9.85
N PRO A 19 -4.58 -20.76 -10.59
CA PRO A 19 -3.45 -21.57 -11.07
C PRO A 19 -2.67 -22.23 -9.94
N LYS A 20 -2.46 -23.56 -10.03
CA LYS A 20 -1.76 -24.36 -9.00
C LYS A 20 -0.35 -23.84 -8.72
N GLU A 21 0.38 -23.45 -9.76
CA GLU A 21 1.74 -22.91 -9.61
C GLU A 21 1.76 -21.56 -8.91
N TRP A 22 0.71 -20.75 -9.04
CA TRP A 22 0.60 -19.49 -8.30
C TRP A 22 0.38 -19.75 -6.80
N ILE A 23 -0.50 -20.70 -6.46
CA ILE A 23 -0.73 -21.15 -5.07
C ILE A 23 0.58 -21.61 -4.42
N LYS A 24 1.35 -22.48 -5.10
CA LYS A 24 2.65 -22.95 -4.61
C LYS A 24 3.66 -21.82 -4.40
N ARG A 25 3.83 -20.93 -5.38
CA ARG A 25 4.77 -19.79 -5.29
C ARG A 25 4.43 -18.83 -4.15
N ARG A 26 3.16 -18.73 -3.78
CA ARG A 26 2.68 -17.90 -2.68
C ARG A 26 2.59 -18.65 -1.35
N GLY A 27 2.98 -19.92 -1.29
CA GLY A 27 2.92 -20.73 -0.06
C GLY A 27 1.50 -20.95 0.48
N LEU A 28 0.49 -20.83 -0.38
CA LEU A 28 -0.91 -20.90 0.03
C LEU A 28 -1.40 -22.34 0.07
N ASN A 29 -2.40 -22.59 0.88
CA ASN A 29 -3.05 -23.88 1.06
C ASN A 29 -4.58 -23.74 1.11
N SER A 30 -5.28 -24.86 1.19
CA SER A 30 -6.72 -24.87 1.40
C SER A 30 -7.07 -24.17 2.72
N GLY A 31 -7.93 -23.15 2.64
CA GLY A 31 -8.32 -22.32 3.78
C GLY A 31 -7.51 -21.03 3.93
N SER A 32 -6.45 -20.82 3.14
CA SER A 32 -5.76 -19.52 3.08
C SER A 32 -6.74 -18.42 2.65
N LEU A 33 -6.72 -17.29 3.38
CA LEU A 33 -7.55 -16.14 3.07
C LEU A 33 -6.92 -15.31 1.93
N ILE A 34 -7.78 -14.81 1.04
CA ILE A 34 -7.41 -13.97 -0.09
C ILE A 34 -8.35 -12.77 -0.11
N LYS A 35 -7.78 -11.57 -0.05
CA LYS A 35 -8.47 -10.31 -0.28
C LYS A 35 -8.76 -10.16 -1.77
N LEU A 36 -10.02 -9.86 -2.09
CA LEU A 36 -10.50 -9.58 -3.44
C LEU A 36 -10.77 -8.08 -3.54
N ILE A 37 -10.18 -7.41 -4.53
CA ILE A 37 -10.36 -5.99 -4.77
C ILE A 37 -10.81 -5.79 -6.21
N GLU A 38 -11.89 -5.05 -6.42
CA GLU A 38 -12.28 -4.59 -7.74
C GLU A 38 -11.45 -3.36 -8.10
N SER A 39 -10.73 -3.42 -9.22
CA SER A 39 -9.98 -2.29 -9.74
C SER A 39 -10.88 -1.37 -10.56
N GLU A 40 -10.50 -0.10 -10.70
CA GLU A 40 -11.24 0.87 -11.52
C GLU A 40 -11.40 0.45 -12.99
N GLY A 41 -10.51 -0.43 -13.49
CA GLY A 41 -10.60 -1.01 -14.83
C GLY A 41 -11.57 -2.20 -14.94
N GLY A 42 -12.35 -2.50 -13.91
CA GLY A 42 -13.28 -3.65 -13.86
C GLY A 42 -12.58 -5.01 -13.70
N GLY A 43 -11.31 -5.01 -13.33
CA GLY A 43 -10.54 -6.22 -13.04
C GLY A 43 -10.67 -6.65 -11.58
N LEU A 44 -10.51 -7.95 -11.32
CA LEU A 44 -10.39 -8.45 -9.95
C LEU A 44 -8.92 -8.68 -9.60
N ILE A 45 -8.47 -8.06 -8.52
CA ILE A 45 -7.13 -8.24 -7.94
C ILE A 45 -7.25 -9.20 -6.75
N LEU A 46 -6.42 -10.25 -6.76
CA LEU A 46 -6.33 -11.25 -5.70
C LEU A 46 -5.03 -11.04 -4.91
N LEU A 47 -5.17 -10.77 -3.62
CA LEU A 47 -4.04 -10.57 -2.70
C LEU A 47 -4.15 -11.55 -1.53
N PRO A 48 -3.18 -12.44 -1.31
CA PRO A 48 -3.15 -13.27 -0.11
C PRO A 48 -3.18 -12.42 1.16
N GLU A 49 -3.87 -12.88 2.20
CA GLU A 49 -3.84 -12.23 3.51
C GLU A 49 -2.40 -12.12 4.03
N GLY A 50 -2.06 -10.99 4.66
CA GLY A 50 -0.69 -10.71 5.09
C GLY A 50 0.26 -10.32 3.95
N THR A 51 -0.21 -10.26 2.71
CA THR A 51 0.49 -9.49 1.68
C THR A 51 0.41 -8.03 2.11
N ILE A 52 1.51 -7.52 2.66
CA ILE A 52 1.69 -6.09 2.93
C ILE A 52 1.36 -5.39 1.62
N GLU A 53 0.27 -4.59 1.62
CA GLU A 53 0.02 -3.64 0.54
C GLU A 53 1.34 -2.87 0.39
N LYS A 54 2.01 -3.05 -0.76
CA LYS A 54 3.39 -2.60 -1.07
C LYS A 54 3.92 -1.70 0.03
N GLU A 55 4.89 -2.17 0.83
CA GLU A 55 5.56 -1.40 1.88
C GLU A 55 5.42 0.08 1.57
N GLU A 56 4.44 0.73 2.20
CA GLU A 56 4.37 2.17 2.10
C GLU A 56 5.74 2.60 2.59
N ASN A 57 6.51 3.29 1.75
CA ASN A 57 7.81 3.79 2.17
C ASN A 57 7.51 4.93 3.15
N ILE A 58 7.13 4.54 4.37
CA ILE A 58 6.73 5.39 5.47
C ILE A 58 8.01 5.76 6.17
N VAL A 59 8.35 7.03 6.12
CA VAL A 59 9.51 7.55 6.85
C VAL A 59 8.99 8.45 7.96
N THR A 60 9.53 8.27 9.17
CA THR A 60 9.29 9.19 10.28
C THR A 60 10.48 10.13 10.47
N ILE A 61 10.24 11.44 10.37
CA ILE A 61 11.18 12.50 10.74
C ILE A 61 10.98 12.84 12.22
N LYS A 62 12.04 12.67 13.01
CA LYS A 62 12.02 12.88 14.47
C LYS A 62 12.65 14.19 14.95
N SER A 63 13.25 14.96 14.04
CA SER A 63 13.91 16.22 14.34
C SER A 63 13.45 17.33 13.39
N ALA A 64 13.23 18.53 13.94
CA ALA A 64 12.92 19.72 13.15
C ALA A 64 14.15 20.37 12.51
N GLU A 65 15.35 19.87 12.80
CA GLU A 65 16.57 20.42 12.23
C GLU A 65 16.64 20.14 10.72
N ASN A 66 16.76 21.19 9.89
CA ASN A 66 16.75 21.07 8.43
C ASN A 66 15.50 20.34 7.89
N LEU A 67 14.33 20.60 8.47
CA LEU A 67 13.09 19.88 8.18
C LEU A 67 12.70 19.94 6.70
N GLU A 68 12.82 21.10 6.04
CA GLU A 68 12.58 21.24 4.60
C GLU A 68 13.46 20.28 3.77
N LYS A 69 14.75 20.18 4.09
CA LYS A 69 15.69 19.31 3.38
C LYS A 69 15.35 17.83 3.60
N GLN A 70 14.98 17.46 4.82
CA GLN A 70 14.57 16.09 5.13
C GLN A 70 13.31 15.70 4.34
N ILE A 71 12.27 16.54 4.33
CA ILE A 71 11.02 16.29 3.59
C ILE A 71 11.33 16.08 2.09
N ARG A 72 12.12 16.99 1.48
CA ARG A 72 12.50 16.86 0.07
C ARG A 72 13.30 15.61 -0.22
N SER A 73 14.26 15.28 0.65
CA SER A 73 15.08 14.07 0.48
C SER A 73 14.20 12.82 0.46
N GLN A 74 13.26 12.70 1.40
CA GLN A 74 12.39 11.53 1.45
C GLN A 74 11.43 11.47 0.27
N TYR A 75 10.92 12.62 -0.17
CA TYR A 75 10.14 12.70 -1.41
C TYR A 75 10.93 12.20 -2.63
N LEU A 76 12.16 12.68 -2.82
CA LEU A 76 13.02 12.25 -3.92
C LEU A 76 13.42 10.77 -3.84
N LEU A 77 13.46 10.20 -2.63
CA LEU A 77 13.71 8.77 -2.39
C LEU A 77 12.45 7.91 -2.55
N GLY A 78 11.32 8.49 -2.97
CA GLY A 78 10.08 7.76 -3.21
C GLY A 78 9.34 7.36 -1.94
N ALA A 79 9.46 8.14 -0.87
CA ALA A 79 8.64 7.96 0.33
C ALA A 79 7.16 8.17 -0.03
N ASN A 80 6.33 7.18 0.30
CA ASN A 80 4.88 7.25 0.07
C ASN A 80 4.18 8.08 1.16
N THR A 81 4.73 8.07 2.38
CA THR A 81 4.19 8.81 3.52
C THR A 81 5.35 9.32 4.38
N ILE A 82 5.32 10.60 4.73
CA ILE A 82 6.30 11.22 5.63
C ILE A 82 5.57 11.63 6.91
N ILE A 83 5.87 10.96 8.00
CA ILE A 83 5.35 11.26 9.34
C ILE A 83 6.32 12.22 10.02
N ILE A 84 5.83 13.33 10.56
CA ILE A 84 6.65 14.27 11.34
C ILE A 84 6.25 14.11 12.81
N ASP A 85 7.07 13.37 13.58
CA ASP A 85 6.87 13.12 15.00
C ASP A 85 8.05 13.64 15.81
N LEU A 86 7.90 14.87 16.31
CA LEU A 86 8.95 15.56 17.07
C LEU A 86 8.91 15.27 18.57
N GLY A 87 8.03 14.37 19.03
CA GLY A 87 7.84 14.08 20.47
C GLY A 87 7.32 15.27 21.30
N LYS A 88 6.93 16.37 20.65
CA LYS A 88 6.43 17.60 21.25
C LYS A 88 5.37 18.25 20.37
N LYS A 89 4.56 19.13 20.95
CA LYS A 89 3.57 19.91 20.20
C LYS A 89 4.26 20.69 19.08
N ILE A 90 3.78 20.50 17.84
CA ILE A 90 4.28 21.22 16.67
C ILE A 90 3.86 22.70 16.81
N SER A 91 4.85 23.60 16.79
CA SER A 91 4.61 25.04 16.84
C SER A 91 4.08 25.58 15.50
N SER A 92 3.47 26.76 15.51
CA SER A 92 3.03 27.43 14.28
C SER A 92 4.19 27.66 13.30
N THR A 93 5.38 28.02 13.80
CA THR A 93 6.59 28.22 12.99
C THR A 93 6.97 26.95 12.23
N ILE A 94 7.03 25.81 12.91
CA ILE A 94 7.35 24.51 12.28
C ILE A 94 6.26 24.13 11.27
N ARG A 95 4.99 24.43 11.57
CA ARG A 95 3.87 24.16 10.65
C ARG A 95 3.99 24.96 9.36
N GLU A 96 4.40 26.23 9.43
CA GLU A 96 4.63 27.06 8.23
C GLU A 96 5.87 26.58 7.46
N GLU A 97 6.92 26.13 8.14
CA GLU A 97 8.09 25.51 7.48
C GLU A 97 7.69 24.26 6.69
N ILE A 98 6.88 23.38 7.28
CA ILE A 98 6.34 22.18 6.61
C ILE A 98 5.53 22.56 5.37
N LYS A 99 4.62 23.55 5.48
CA LYS A 99 3.83 24.02 4.33
C LYS A 99 4.71 24.57 3.21
N ASN A 100 5.72 25.36 3.55
CA ASN A 100 6.67 25.92 2.59
C ASN A 100 7.55 24.86 1.93
N ALA A 101 7.88 23.79 2.65
CA ALA A 101 8.60 22.66 2.08
C ALA A 101 7.74 21.91 1.05
N ILE A 102 6.47 21.68 1.38
CA ILE A 102 5.50 20.95 0.52
C ILE A 102 5.10 21.78 -0.71
N SER A 103 4.95 23.10 -0.59
CA SER A 103 4.53 23.96 -1.72
C SER A 103 5.55 24.01 -2.87
N LYS A 104 6.77 23.51 -2.64
CA LYS A 104 7.88 23.48 -3.61
C LYS A 104 8.22 22.06 -4.11
N LEU A 105 7.40 21.06 -3.77
CA LEU A 105 7.55 19.67 -4.24
C LEU A 105 6.91 19.45 -5.62
#